data_AF-J1Q1E4-F1
#
_entry.id   AF-J1Q1E4-F1
#
_cell.length_a   1.000
_cell.length_b   1.000
_cell.length_c   1.000
_cell.angle_alpha   90.00
_cell.angle_beta   90.00
_cell.angle_gamma   90.00
#
_symmetry.space_group_name_H-M   'P 1'
#
loop_
_entity.id
_entity.type
_entity.pdbx_description
1 polymer ?
#
loop_
_entity_poly.entity_id
_entity_poly.type
_entity_poly.pdbx_seq_one_letter_code
_entity_poly.pdbx_strand_id
1 'polypeptide(L)' 'MKEDACQIYQNHAAENWSILRQWSLNMLRAEPSKGSIPAKQKRAWMKTDYLEDVLKAGFSSRVFEN' A
#
# COMPACT_ATOMS: atom_id res chain seq x y z
N MET A 1 -16.42 -18.35 -15.10
CA MET A 1 -15.33 -18.28 -14.11
C MET A 1 -13.98 -18.66 -14.74
N LYS A 2 -13.58 -17.97 -15.82
CA LYS A 2 -12.28 -18.13 -16.52
C LYS A 2 -11.57 -16.78 -16.69
N GLU A 3 -11.97 -15.78 -15.90
CA GLU A 3 -11.47 -14.42 -15.98
C GLU A 3 -9.96 -14.37 -15.65
N ASP A 4 -9.52 -15.16 -14.66
CA ASP A 4 -8.10 -15.29 -14.30
C ASP A 4 -7.23 -15.91 -15.41
N ALA A 5 -7.84 -16.64 -16.37
CA ALA A 5 -7.15 -17.22 -17.52
C ALA A 5 -7.18 -16.32 -18.77
N CYS A 6 -7.78 -15.13 -18.66
CA CYS A 6 -7.87 -14.17 -19.76
C CYS A 6 -6.56 -13.36 -19.86
N GLN A 7 -5.77 -13.60 -20.90
CA GLN A 7 -4.55 -12.82 -21.20
C GLN A 7 -4.84 -11.44 -21.81
N ILE A 8 -6.09 -11.01 -21.84
CA ILE A 8 -6.47 -9.67 -22.33
C ILE A 8 -6.18 -8.67 -21.21
N TYR A 9 -4.96 -8.15 -21.18
CA TYR A 9 -4.59 -7.07 -20.29
C TYR A 9 -5.15 -5.75 -20.85
N GLN A 10 -6.24 -5.26 -20.25
CA GLN A 10 -6.69 -3.89 -20.49
C GLN A 10 -5.62 -2.91 -19.97
N ASN A 11 -5.41 -1.79 -20.65
CA ASN A 11 -4.37 -0.79 -20.35
C ASN A 11 -4.61 0.00 -19.03
N HIS A 12 -5.04 -0.68 -17.96
CA HIS A 12 -5.32 -0.07 -16.65
C HIS A 12 -4.08 -0.03 -15.75
N ALA A 13 -2.90 -0.34 -16.30
CA ALA A 13 -1.65 -0.37 -15.52
C ALA A 13 -1.43 0.96 -14.77
N ALA A 14 -1.62 2.10 -15.44
CA ALA A 14 -1.46 3.41 -14.81
C ALA A 14 -2.43 3.65 -13.64
N GLU A 15 -3.69 3.26 -13.79
CA GLU A 15 -4.71 3.36 -12.75
C GLU A 15 -4.40 2.45 -11.57
N ASN A 16 -4.10 1.17 -11.84
CA ASN A 16 -3.71 0.20 -10.82
C ASN A 16 -2.50 0.69 -10.01
N TRP A 17 -1.47 1.22 -10.69
CA TRP A 17 -0.31 1.81 -10.04
C TRP A 17 -0.65 3.03 -9.19
N SER A 18 -1.56 3.88 -9.66
CA SER A 18 -2.05 5.03 -8.90
C SER A 18 -2.76 4.61 -7.60
N ILE A 19 -3.64 3.61 -7.69
CA ILE A 19 -4.36 3.05 -6.54
C ILE A 19 -3.38 2.45 -5.54
N LEU A 20 -2.44 1.61 -5.99
CA LEU A 20 -1.41 1.01 -5.13
C LEU A 20 -0.57 2.06 -4.41
N ARG A 21 -0.20 3.14 -5.09
CA ARG A 21 0.53 4.26 -4.49
C ARG A 21 -0.30 4.98 -3.42
N GLN A 22 -1.58 5.22 -3.72
CA GLN A 22 -2.49 5.88 -2.79
C GLN A 22 -2.72 5.03 -1.53
N TRP A 23 -2.94 3.73 -1.68
CA TRP A 23 -3.07 2.80 -0.55
C TRP A 23 -1.81 2.75 0.29
N SER A 24 -0.65 2.57 -0.34
CA SER A 24 0.65 2.53 0.35
C SER A 24 0.90 3.82 1.17
N LEU A 25 0.55 4.98 0.62
CA LEU A 25 0.65 6.25 1.33
C LEU A 25 -0.29 6.34 2.53
N ASN A 26 -1.51 5.85 2.40
CA ASN A 26 -2.49 5.84 3.49
C ASN A 26 -2.05 4.90 4.62
N MET A 27 -1.49 3.72 4.29
CA MET A 27 -0.93 2.79 5.28
C MET A 27 0.22 3.45 6.07
N LEU A 28 1.13 4.15 5.39
CA LEU A 28 2.24 4.89 6.04
C LEU A 28 1.76 6.05 6.93
N ARG A 29 0.59 6.64 6.61
CA ARG A 29 -0.05 7.68 7.43
C ARG A 29 -0.79 7.11 8.64
N ALA A 30 -1.40 5.92 8.49
CA ALA A 30 -2.08 5.22 9.58
C ALA A 30 -1.10 4.72 10.65
N GLU A 31 0.14 4.39 10.25
CA GLU A 31 1.19 3.99 11.18
C GLU A 31 1.58 5.15 12.12
N PRO A 32 1.58 4.96 13.47
CA PRO A 32 1.62 6.05 14.44
C PRO A 32 3.00 6.68 14.68
N SER A 33 4.11 6.09 14.21
CA SER A 33 5.44 6.60 14.50
C SER A 33 5.67 8.01 13.93
N LYS A 34 6.52 8.78 14.61
CA LYS A 34 6.92 10.11 14.16
C LYS A 34 7.92 10.03 13.00
N GLY A 35 7.81 10.98 12.08
CA GLY A 35 8.73 11.12 10.95
C GLY A 35 8.00 11.61 9.69
N SER A 36 8.78 12.15 8.74
CA SER A 36 8.27 12.49 7.43
C SER A 36 7.95 11.23 6.62
N ILE A 37 7.02 11.32 5.65
CA ILE A 37 6.67 10.20 4.79
C ILE A 37 7.90 9.59 4.08
N PRO A 38 8.84 10.37 3.50
CA PRO A 38 10.04 9.80 2.90
C PRO A 38 10.93 9.04 3.90
N ALA A 39 11.02 9.52 5.15
CA ALA A 39 11.78 8.84 6.19
C ALA A 39 11.12 7.50 6.58
N LYS A 40 9.78 7.47 6.66
CA LYS A 40 9.01 6.25 6.89
C LYS A 40 9.16 5.25 5.74
N GLN A 41 9.10 5.71 4.49
CA GLN A 41 9.34 4.86 3.30
C GLN A 41 10.72 4.22 3.35
N LYS A 42 11.77 5.01 3.60
CA LYS A 42 13.15 4.50 3.72
C LYS A 42 13.26 3.49 4.86
N ARG A 43 12.60 3.74 5.99
CA ARG A 43 12.59 2.82 7.14
C ARG A 43 11.89 1.50 6.80
N ALA A 44 10.74 1.55 6.13
CA ALA A 44 10.00 0.35 5.70
C ALA A 44 10.82 -0.49 4.73
N TRP A 45 11.67 0.12 3.89
CA TRP A 45 12.58 -0.61 3.03
C TRP A 45 13.74 -1.28 3.77
N MET A 46 14.17 -0.71 4.91
CA MET A 46 15.35 -1.18 5.65
C MET A 46 15.02 -2.12 6.82
N LYS A 47 13.79 -2.08 7.35
CA LYS A 47 13.40 -2.78 8.57
C LYS A 47 12.08 -3.52 8.35
N THR A 48 12.15 -4.84 8.26
CA THR A 48 10.99 -5.70 8.03
C THR A 48 9.96 -5.56 9.15
N ASP A 49 10.38 -5.50 10.41
CA ASP A 49 9.45 -5.33 11.55
C ASP A 49 8.59 -4.07 11.40
N TYR A 50 9.21 -2.96 10.96
CA TYR A 50 8.49 -1.71 10.73
C TYR A 50 7.55 -1.80 9.51
N LEU A 51 7.94 -2.54 8.47
CA LEU A 51 7.06 -2.80 7.34
C LEU A 51 5.82 -3.59 7.77
N GLU A 52 5.98 -4.61 8.62
CA GLU A 52 4.85 -5.34 9.18
C GLU A 52 3.91 -4.44 10.00
N ASP A 53 4.46 -3.54 10.81
CA ASP A 53 3.67 -2.59 11.59
C ASP A 53 2.86 -1.65 10.68
N VAL A 54 3.46 -1.17 9.59
CA VAL A 54 2.78 -0.35 8.57
C VAL A 54 1.63 -1.15 7.93
N LEU A 55 1.86 -2.42 7.58
CA LEU A 55 0.83 -3.28 6.99
C LEU A 55 -0.30 -3.57 7.98
N LYS A 56 0.03 -3.92 9.24
CA LYS A 56 -0.96 -4.14 10.31
C LYS A 56 -1.79 -2.88 10.54
N ALA A 57 -1.16 -1.71 10.63
CA ALA A 57 -1.86 -0.43 10.75
C ALA A 57 -2.76 -0.15 9.54
N GLY A 58 -2.26 -0.43 8.33
CA GLY A 58 -2.99 -0.28 7.08
C GLY A 58 -4.24 -1.16 6.97
N PHE A 59 -4.14 -2.45 7.31
CA PHE A 59 -5.26 -3.38 7.27
C PHE A 59 -6.24 -3.22 8.43
N SER A 60 -5.76 -2.76 9.58
CA SER A 60 -6.62 -2.50 10.76
C SER A 60 -7.32 -1.14 10.67
N SER A 61 -6.76 -0.20 9.92
CA SER A 61 -7.42 1.05 9.61
C SER A 61 -8.43 0.84 8.49
N ARG A 62 -9.53 1.60 8.51
CA ARG A 62 -10.57 1.61 7.47
C ARG A 62 -10.08 2.19 6.14
N VAL A 63 -8.80 2.00 5.77
CA VAL A 63 -8.20 2.47 4.51
C VAL A 63 -8.92 1.88 3.29
N PHE A 64 -9.71 0.82 3.48
CA PHE A 64 -10.52 0.16 2.46
C PHE A 64 -12.03 0.46 2.54
N GLU A 65 -12.49 1.31 3.46
CA GLU A 65 -13.89 1.79 3.42
C GLU A 65 -13.99 2.91 2.38
N ASN A 66 -14.50 2.57 1.20
CA ASN A 66 -14.99 3.52 0.19
C ASN A 66 -16.46 3.83 0.43
#